data_AF-A0AAU5KN00-F1
#
_entry.id   AF-A0AAU5KN00-F1
#
_cell.length_a   1.000
_cell.length_b   1.000
_cell.length_c   1.000
_cell.angle_alpha   90.00
_cell.angle_beta   90.00
_cell.angle_gamma   90.00
#
_symmetry.space_group_name_H-M   'P 1'
#
loop_
_entity.id
_entity.type
_entity.pdbx_description
1 polymer ?
#
loop_
_entity_poly.entity_id
_entity_poly.type
_entity_poly.pdbx_seq_one_letter_code
_entity_poly.pdbx_strand_id
1 'polypeptide(L)'
;MLAGPGFWDTEIARAGWSRVTAPDVRAFPETAARGSVWGRNFYLRGSERLVIEWSDPVMLTAVLLNGQQRTVTTAEELAALIRPGGGRRELG
;
A
#
# COMPACT_ATOMS: atom_id res chain seq x y z
N MET A 1 15.50 6.41 3.04
CA MET A 1 15.42 5.51 1.87
C MET A 1 14.58 4.33 2.28
N LEU A 2 13.57 3.97 1.50
CA LEU A 2 12.75 2.80 1.80
C LEU A 2 13.39 1.57 1.16
N ALA A 3 13.26 0.42 1.83
CA ALA A 3 13.57 -0.84 1.18
C ALA A 3 12.64 -1.03 -0.03
N GLY A 4 13.12 -1.71 -1.07
CA GLY A 4 12.35 -1.88 -2.29
C GLY A 4 11.14 -2.81 -2.16
N PRO A 5 10.34 -2.93 -3.23
CA PRO A 5 9.08 -3.68 -3.24
C PRO A 5 9.14 -5.08 -2.60
N GLY A 6 10.16 -5.87 -2.92
CA GLY A 6 10.27 -7.26 -2.46
C GLY A 6 10.47 -7.42 -0.95
N PHE A 7 11.12 -6.46 -0.28
CA PHE A 7 11.19 -6.44 1.19
C PHE A 7 9.79 -6.22 1.78
N TRP A 8 9.08 -5.21 1.26
CA TRP A 8 7.74 -4.87 1.75
C TRP A 8 6.70 -5.93 1.46
N ASP A 9 6.80 -6.64 0.34
CA ASP A 9 5.94 -7.80 0.06
C ASP A 9 5.94 -8.81 1.22
N THR A 10 7.12 -9.09 1.78
CA THR A 10 7.26 -10.03 2.90
C THR A 10 6.64 -9.50 4.19
N GLU A 11 6.91 -8.23 4.54
CA GLU A 11 6.38 -7.61 5.76
C GLU A 11 4.87 -7.37 5.69
N ILE A 12 4.36 -7.01 4.51
CA ILE A 12 2.93 -6.85 4.24
C ILE A 12 2.21 -8.20 4.35
N ALA A 13 2.79 -9.27 3.80
CA ALA A 13 2.26 -10.62 3.98
C ALA A 13 2.21 -11.04 5.46
N ARG A 14 3.27 -10.76 6.23
CA ARG A 14 3.31 -11.02 7.69
C ARG A 14 2.25 -10.25 8.46
N ALA A 15 1.86 -9.06 7.99
CA ALA A 15 0.78 -8.26 8.56
C ALA A 15 -0.63 -8.71 8.14
N GLY A 16 -0.74 -9.87 7.48
CA GLY A 16 -2.01 -10.52 7.11
C GLY A 16 -2.58 -10.07 5.78
N TRP A 17 -1.82 -9.33 4.98
CA TRP A 17 -2.25 -8.93 3.64
C TRP A 17 -1.90 -10.00 2.61
N SER A 18 -2.71 -10.12 1.57
CA SER A 18 -2.46 -11.00 0.43
C SER A 18 -2.16 -10.17 -0.81
N ARG A 19 -1.07 -10.50 -1.50
CA ARG A 19 -0.68 -9.85 -2.75
C ARG A 19 -1.66 -10.20 -3.87
N VAL A 20 -2.09 -9.20 -4.62
CA VAL A 20 -2.88 -9.37 -5.85
C VAL A 20 -1.96 -9.21 -7.05
N THR A 21 -1.83 -10.29 -7.84
CA THR A 21 -0.94 -10.34 -9.02
C THR A 21 -1.65 -9.93 -10.32
N ALA A 22 -2.97 -10.07 -10.37
CA ALA A 22 -3.82 -9.62 -11.47
C ALA A 22 -4.89 -8.64 -10.94
N PRO A 23 -4.52 -7.40 -10.59
CA PRO A 23 -5.45 -6.41 -10.09
C PRO A 23 -6.37 -5.92 -11.21
N ASP A 24 -7.64 -5.70 -10.87
CA ASP A 24 -8.59 -5.07 -11.77
C ASP A 24 -9.14 -3.76 -11.15
N VAL A 25 -9.69 -2.89 -12.00
CA VAL A 25 -10.19 -1.57 -11.60
C VAL A 25 -11.45 -1.63 -10.73
N ARG A 26 -12.22 -2.73 -10.76
CA ARG A 26 -13.36 -2.90 -9.86
C ARG A 26 -12.90 -3.25 -8.44
N ALA A 27 -11.82 -4.03 -8.34
CA ALA A 27 -11.17 -4.35 -7.07
C ALA A 27 -10.40 -3.14 -6.50
N PHE A 28 -9.78 -2.32 -7.35
CA PHE A 28 -8.99 -1.15 -6.93
C PHE A 28 -9.36 0.12 -7.72
N PRO A 29 -10.59 0.65 -7.55
CA PRO A 29 -11.08 1.81 -8.31
C PRO A 29 -10.26 3.07 -8.09
N GLU A 30 -9.60 3.20 -6.93
CA GLU A 30 -8.72 4.32 -6.60
C GLU A 30 -7.54 4.51 -7.56
N THR A 31 -7.25 3.50 -8.39
CA THR A 31 -6.17 3.56 -9.38
C THR A 31 -6.61 4.07 -10.75
N ALA A 32 -7.92 4.14 -11.02
CA ALA A 32 -8.45 4.55 -12.33
C ALA A 32 -8.03 5.98 -12.73
N ALA A 33 -7.91 6.88 -11.76
CA ALA A 33 -7.54 8.28 -11.98
C ALA A 33 -6.03 8.55 -11.86
N ARG A 34 -5.20 7.52 -11.62
CA ARG A 34 -3.77 7.69 -11.34
C ARG A 34 -2.94 7.56 -12.62
N GLY A 35 -1.94 8.42 -12.76
CA GLY A 35 -1.05 8.47 -13.92
C GLY A 35 -0.09 7.27 -14.02
N SER A 36 0.87 7.32 -14.94
CA SER A 36 1.91 6.28 -15.01
C SER A 36 2.88 6.41 -13.85
N VAL A 37 3.28 5.27 -13.26
CA VAL A 37 4.30 5.16 -12.21
C VAL A 37 5.25 4.01 -12.56
N TRP A 38 6.42 3.95 -11.93
CA TRP A 38 7.40 2.89 -12.19
C TRP A 38 6.84 1.50 -11.83
N GLY A 39 6.12 1.40 -10.70
CA GLY A 39 5.51 0.16 -10.28
C GLY A 39 4.35 0.35 -9.32
N ARG A 40 3.41 -0.60 -9.36
CA ARG A 40 2.30 -0.69 -8.40
C ARG A 40 2.25 -2.04 -7.74
N ASN A 41 1.93 -2.03 -6.47
CA ASN A 41 1.75 -3.22 -5.67
C ASN A 41 0.38 -3.17 -5.01
N PHE A 42 -0.35 -4.28 -5.07
CA PHE A 42 -1.76 -4.35 -4.68
C PHE A 42 -1.94 -5.44 -3.64
N TYR A 43 -2.64 -5.13 -2.57
CA TYR A 43 -2.85 -6.07 -1.49
C TYR A 43 -4.26 -5.96 -0.90
N LEU A 44 -4.74 -7.09 -0.36
CA LEU A 44 -6.02 -7.19 0.32
C LEU A 44 -5.85 -7.77 1.73
N ARG A 45 -6.61 -7.24 2.69
CA ARG A 45 -6.77 -7.83 4.02
C ARG A 45 -8.23 -7.73 4.45
N GLY A 46 -8.96 -8.84 4.34
CA GLY A 46 -10.42 -8.80 4.50
C GLY A 46 -11.04 -7.88 3.44
N SER A 47 -11.76 -6.84 3.88
CA SER A 47 -12.30 -5.79 2.99
C SER A 47 -11.35 -4.61 2.76
N GLU A 48 -10.20 -4.59 3.43
CA GLU A 48 -9.22 -3.51 3.28
C GLU A 48 -8.39 -3.68 2.00
N ARG A 49 -8.05 -2.56 1.37
CA ARG A 49 -7.22 -2.46 0.17
C ARG A 49 -5.99 -1.61 0.45
N LEU A 50 -4.84 -2.11 0.06
CA LEU A 50 -3.58 -1.38 0.11
C LEU A 50 -2.99 -1.32 -1.30
N VAL A 51 -2.67 -0.12 -1.76
CA VAL A 51 -1.91 0.10 -2.99
C VAL A 51 -0.65 0.87 -2.66
N ILE A 52 0.50 0.36 -3.09
CA ILE A 52 1.78 1.04 -2.97
C ILE A 52 2.26 1.38 -4.38
N GLU A 53 2.43 2.66 -4.65
CA GLU A 53 2.97 3.18 -5.89
C GLU A 53 4.42 3.61 -5.69
N TRP A 54 5.27 3.20 -6.62
CA TRP A 54 6.71 3.41 -6.59
C TRP A 54 7.12 4.34 -7.73
N SER A 55 7.95 5.34 -7.44
CA SER A 55 8.57 6.18 -8.48
C SER A 55 9.84 5.53 -9.03
N ASP A 56 10.49 4.69 -8.22
CA ASP A 56 11.70 3.94 -8.52
C ASP A 56 11.83 2.75 -7.53
N PRO A 57 12.89 1.91 -7.60
CA PRO A 57 13.03 0.74 -6.73
C PRO A 57 13.10 1.01 -5.22
N VAL A 58 13.26 2.27 -4.75
CA VAL A 58 13.45 2.62 -3.32
C VAL A 58 12.65 3.84 -2.85
N MET A 59 11.90 4.50 -3.75
CA MET A 59 11.06 5.67 -3.43
C MET A 59 9.59 5.43 -3.77
N LEU A 60 8.72 5.92 -2.89
CA LEU A 60 7.28 5.88 -3.05
C LEU A 60 6.78 7.13 -3.77
N THR A 61 5.85 6.91 -4.71
CA THR A 61 4.99 7.99 -5.23
C THR A 61 3.79 8.19 -4.31
N ALA A 62 3.18 7.10 -3.85
CA ALA A 62 2.03 7.16 -2.95
C ALA A 62 1.77 5.82 -2.26
N VAL A 63 1.10 5.90 -1.11
CA VAL A 63 0.48 4.75 -0.45
C VAL A 63 -0.99 5.05 -0.29
N LEU A 64 -1.85 4.14 -0.78
CA LEU A 64 -3.29 4.24 -0.68
C LEU A 64 -3.79 3.15 0.26
N LEU A 65 -4.52 3.55 1.30
CA LEU A 65 -5.23 2.64 2.17
C LEU A 65 -6.73 2.89 2.01
N ASN A 66 -7.46 1.89 1.50
CA ASN A 66 -8.88 1.97 1.18
C ASN A 66 -9.22 3.17 0.26
N GLY A 67 -8.35 3.43 -0.72
CA GLY A 67 -8.47 4.55 -1.65
C GLY A 67 -8.04 5.92 -1.10
N GLN A 68 -7.73 6.05 0.19
CA GLN A 68 -7.21 7.29 0.76
C GLN A 68 -5.68 7.32 0.70
N GLN A 69 -5.13 8.40 0.15
CA GLN A 69 -3.69 8.60 0.16
C GLN A 69 -3.19 8.85 1.58
N ARG A 70 -2.10 8.18 1.94
CA ARG A 70 -1.42 8.30 3.23
C ARG A 70 -0.02 8.86 3.00
N THR A 71 0.37 9.79 3.85
CA THR A 71 1.73 10.33 3.87
C THR A 71 2.66 9.28 4.46
N VAL A 72 3.62 8.82 3.67
CA VAL A 72 4.64 7.85 4.07
C VAL A 72 5.98 8.35 3.54
N THR A 73 6.85 8.72 4.46
CA THR A 73 8.19 9.26 4.21
C THR A 73 9.28 8.37 4.80
N THR A 74 8.93 7.54 5.79
CA THR A 74 9.84 6.61 6.47
C THR A 74 9.37 5.16 6.43
N ALA A 75 10.29 4.23 6.67
CA ALA A 75 9.96 2.80 6.73
C ALA A 75 9.06 2.50 7.93
N GLU A 76 9.27 3.19 9.04
CA GLU A 76 8.50 3.08 10.27
C GLU A 76 7.04 3.49 10.05
N GLU A 77 6.80 4.55 9.29
CA GLU A 77 5.45 4.99 8.90
C GLU A 77 4.75 3.94 8.03
N LEU A 78 5.45 3.36 7.05
CA LEU A 78 4.88 2.29 6.22
C LEU A 78 4.56 1.05 7.07
N ALA A 79 5.51 0.64 7.92
CA ALA A 79 5.34 -0.50 8.82
C ALA A 79 4.17 -0.28 9.79
N ALA A 80 3.98 0.94 10.32
CA ALA A 80 2.85 1.26 11.17
C ALA A 80 1.52 1.20 10.42
N LEU A 81 1.49 1.70 9.17
CA LEU A 81 0.28 1.73 8.35
C LEU A 81 -0.24 0.32 8.02
N ILE A 82 0.65 -0.62 7.72
CA ILE A 82 0.27 -1.97 7.29
C ILE A 82 -0.14 -2.87 8.46
N ARG A 83 0.19 -2.53 9.71
CA ARG A 83 -0.19 -3.32 10.89
C ARG A 83 -1.72 -3.37 11.09
N PRO A 84 -2.27 -4.49 11.60
CA PRO A 84 -3.67 -4.55 11.99
C PRO A 84 -4.02 -3.44 13.00
N GLY A 85 -5.06 -2.65 12.72
CA GLY A 85 -5.52 -1.58 13.60
C GLY A 85 -4.86 -0.20 13.39
N GLY A 86 -3.87 -0.07 12.49
CA GLY A 86 -3.19 1.21 12.20
C GLY A 86 -4.11 2.29 11.61
N GLY A 87 -5.23 1.92 11.00
CA GLY A 87 -6.22 2.85 10.42
C GLY A 87 -7.36 3.29 11.35
N ARG A 88 -7.38 2.86 12.62
CA ARG A 88 -8.56 2.96 13.51
C ARG A 88 -8.43 3.92 14.69
N ARG A 89 -7.52 4.89 14.64
CA ARG A 89 -7.39 5.94 15.68
C ARG A 89 -7.77 7.34 15.16
N GLU A 90 -9.03 7.57 14.80
CA GLU A 90 -9.64 8.92 14.79
C GLU A 90 -11.17 8.80 14.86
N LEU A 91 -11.74 8.28 15.96
CA LEU A 91 -13.12 8.57 16.40
C LEU A 91 -13.21 8.19 17.89
N GLY A 92 -12.90 9.15 18.76
CA GLY A 92 -13.07 9.11 20.20
C GLY A 92 -13.18 10.53 20.71
#